data_AF-A0AAW7B2E1-F1
#
_entry.id   AF-A0AAW7B2E1-F1
#
_cell.length_a   1.000
_cell.length_b   1.000
_cell.length_c   1.000
_cell.angle_alpha   90.00
_cell.angle_beta   90.00
_cell.angle_gamma   90.00
#
_symmetry.space_group_name_H-M   'P 1'
#
loop_
_entity.id
_entity.type
_entity.pdbx_description
1 polymer ?
#
loop_
_entity_poly.entity_id
_entity_poly.type
_entity_poly.pdbx_seq_one_letter_code
_entity_poly.pdbx_strand_id
1 'polypeptide(L)'
;MELKLGGIVIIVGAYGSGKTEVAINLAVQMHNRKIPVRLADLDLVNPYFRTREARHTLERRGIDVVLPPVRYMHADLPILTPEVSGMLRDPKGLTLLDVGGDDVGATVLAALADALKGQSAQVLQVINPHRPYTDTLSGCLGMRAAIEAKARMRITGIVGNTNLIDDTTAADILTGYGFSQKVAEAAGLPLAFITAPAAFLNTLDKNKFQCPILPIHRQLVPPWKHPEAFDA
;
A
#
# COMPACT_ATOMS: atom_id res chain seq x y z
N MET A 1 0.98 13.42 14.46
CA MET A 1 2.18 13.36 13.59
C MET A 1 1.77 13.38 12.14
N GLU A 2 2.60 13.91 11.26
CA GLU A 2 2.25 14.11 9.84
C GLU A 2 2.97 13.08 8.95
N LEU A 3 2.25 12.50 8.00
CA LEU A 3 2.79 11.50 7.08
C LEU A 3 3.67 12.17 6.02
N LYS A 4 4.95 11.83 5.92
CA LYS A 4 5.86 12.44 4.95
C LYS A 4 6.44 11.37 4.04
N LEU A 5 5.88 11.25 2.84
CA LEU A 5 6.33 10.35 1.78
C LEU A 5 6.51 11.12 0.48
N GLY A 6 7.50 10.72 -0.31
CA GLY A 6 7.84 11.34 -1.59
C GLY A 6 8.83 10.47 -2.36
N GLY A 7 9.07 10.83 -3.61
CA GLY A 7 9.82 10.01 -4.55
C GLY A 7 9.04 8.76 -4.92
N ILE A 8 9.75 7.63 -5.06
CA ILE A 8 9.15 6.35 -5.43
C ILE A 8 8.85 5.55 -4.16
N VAL A 9 7.60 5.13 -4.00
CA VAL A 9 7.14 4.30 -2.89
C VAL A 9 6.40 3.08 -3.46
N ILE A 10 6.83 1.90 -3.01
CA ILE A 10 6.29 0.61 -3.44
C ILE A 10 5.57 -0.01 -2.26
N ILE A 11 4.29 -0.34 -2.43
CA ILE A 11 3.46 -0.97 -1.43
C ILE A 11 3.47 -2.48 -1.69
N VAL A 12 3.90 -3.25 -0.69
CA VAL A 12 4.01 -4.72 -0.74
C VAL A 12 3.39 -5.36 0.50
N GLY A 13 3.27 -6.69 0.53
CA GLY A 13 2.68 -7.41 1.66
C GLY A 13 1.73 -8.53 1.23
N ALA A 14 1.32 -9.36 2.19
CA ALA A 14 0.53 -10.56 1.93
C ALA A 14 -0.82 -10.27 1.25
N TYR A 15 -1.38 -11.29 0.59
CA TYR A 15 -2.74 -11.20 0.06
C TYR A 15 -3.75 -10.87 1.17
N GLY A 16 -4.69 -9.98 0.89
CA GLY A 16 -5.71 -9.55 1.85
C GLY A 16 -5.20 -8.61 2.97
N SER A 17 -3.92 -8.23 3.00
CA SER A 17 -3.40 -7.28 3.99
C SER A 17 -3.88 -5.84 3.79
N GLY A 18 -4.53 -5.54 2.65
CA GLY A 18 -5.14 -4.24 2.34
C GLY A 18 -4.24 -3.25 1.59
N LYS A 19 -3.15 -3.72 0.96
CA LYS A 19 -2.21 -2.93 0.14
C LYS A 19 -2.88 -1.91 -0.77
N THR A 20 -3.80 -2.36 -1.61
CA THR A 20 -4.48 -1.54 -2.61
C THR A 20 -5.28 -0.40 -1.96
N GLU A 21 -6.05 -0.72 -0.91
CA GLU A 21 -6.81 0.30 -0.16
C GLU A 21 -5.87 1.32 0.51
N VAL A 22 -4.74 0.85 1.05
CA VAL A 22 -3.69 1.72 1.61
C VAL A 22 -3.09 2.61 0.53
N ALA A 23 -2.76 2.07 -0.65
CA ALA A 23 -2.17 2.82 -1.75
C ALA A 23 -3.12 3.92 -2.27
N ILE A 24 -4.41 3.59 -2.43
CA ILE A 24 -5.45 4.54 -2.84
C ILE A 24 -5.59 5.68 -1.83
N ASN A 25 -5.75 5.36 -0.55
CA ASN A 25 -5.94 6.36 0.50
C ASN A 25 -4.69 7.22 0.69
N LEU A 26 -3.50 6.62 0.56
CA LEU A 26 -2.24 7.34 0.58
C LEU A 26 -2.15 8.33 -0.59
N ALA A 27 -2.55 7.91 -1.79
CA ALA A 27 -2.56 8.79 -2.95
C ALA A 27 -3.43 10.03 -2.72
N VAL A 28 -4.65 9.83 -2.22
CA VAL A 28 -5.57 10.93 -1.90
C VAL A 28 -5.03 11.82 -0.80
N GLN A 29 -4.52 11.25 0.29
CA GLN A 29 -3.98 12.02 1.43
C GLN A 29 -2.81 12.92 1.02
N MET A 30 -1.94 12.44 0.13
CA MET A 30 -0.79 13.21 -0.36
C MET A 30 -1.22 14.25 -1.40
N HIS A 31 -2.17 13.91 -2.27
CA HIS A 31 -2.76 14.86 -3.22
C HIS A 31 -3.47 16.03 -2.53
N ASN A 32 -4.24 15.76 -1.47
CA ASN A 32 -4.92 16.80 -0.67
C ASN A 32 -3.91 17.78 -0.05
N ARG A 33 -2.69 17.33 0.19
CA ARG A 33 -1.55 18.14 0.66
C ARG A 33 -0.77 18.81 -0.46
N LYS A 34 -1.35 18.86 -1.66
CA LYS A 34 -0.81 19.49 -2.87
C LYS A 34 0.52 18.89 -3.35
N ILE A 35 0.78 17.64 -2.97
CA ILE A 35 1.88 16.86 -3.53
C ILE A 35 1.39 16.26 -4.85
N PRO A 36 2.11 16.43 -5.98
CA PRO A 36 1.79 15.70 -7.21
C PRO A 36 1.85 14.19 -6.95
N VAL A 37 0.80 13.46 -7.33
CA VAL A 37 0.72 12.01 -7.12
C VAL A 37 0.45 11.28 -8.42
N ARG A 38 1.18 10.19 -8.62
CA ARG A 38 0.91 9.17 -9.64
C ARG A 38 0.83 7.81 -8.97
N LEU A 39 -0.13 6.97 -9.35
CA LEU A 39 -0.35 5.64 -8.79
C LEU A 39 -0.39 4.60 -9.91
N ALA A 40 0.47 3.59 -9.84
CA ALA A 40 0.46 2.45 -10.76
C ALA A 40 -0.11 1.20 -10.06
N ASP A 41 -1.04 0.53 -10.74
CA ASP A 41 -1.59 -0.78 -10.34
C ASP A 41 -0.78 -1.89 -11.00
N LEU A 42 0.03 -2.61 -10.23
CA LEU A 42 0.85 -3.73 -10.70
C LEU A 42 0.43 -5.06 -10.07
N ASP A 43 -0.68 -5.12 -9.34
CA ASP A 43 -1.26 -6.39 -8.94
C ASP A 43 -1.84 -7.04 -10.20
N LEU A 44 -1.34 -8.22 -10.58
CA LEU A 44 -1.76 -8.97 -11.75
C LEU A 44 -2.72 -10.11 -11.42
N VAL A 45 -2.88 -10.47 -10.13
CA VAL A 45 -3.60 -11.67 -9.70
C VAL A 45 -5.01 -11.38 -9.21
N ASN A 46 -5.25 -10.34 -8.40
CA ASN A 46 -6.57 -10.14 -7.78
C ASN A 46 -7.65 -9.68 -8.78
N PRO A 47 -8.67 -10.46 -9.16
CA PRO A 47 -9.57 -10.07 -10.25
C PRO A 47 -10.59 -8.98 -9.88
N TYR A 48 -10.83 -8.73 -8.59
CA TYR A 48 -11.93 -7.88 -8.11
C TYR A 48 -11.41 -6.59 -7.46
N PHE A 49 -10.76 -6.69 -6.30
CA PHE A 49 -10.43 -5.51 -5.48
C PHE A 49 -9.08 -4.89 -5.88
N ARG A 50 -9.07 -4.13 -6.97
CA ARG A 50 -7.88 -3.42 -7.47
C ARG A 50 -8.06 -1.91 -7.53
N THR A 51 -6.95 -1.19 -7.62
CA THR A 51 -6.89 0.27 -7.83
C THR A 51 -7.78 0.73 -9.00
N ARG A 52 -7.98 -0.14 -10.00
CA ARG A 52 -8.94 0.04 -11.09
C ARG A 52 -10.33 0.46 -10.65
N GLU A 53 -10.88 -0.11 -9.58
CA GLU A 53 -12.24 0.20 -9.10
C GLU A 53 -12.34 1.66 -8.64
N ALA A 54 -11.25 2.20 -8.09
CA ALA A 54 -11.15 3.58 -7.64
C ALA A 54 -10.69 4.56 -8.73
N ARG A 55 -10.32 4.09 -9.93
CA ARG A 55 -9.73 4.91 -11.01
C ARG A 55 -10.53 6.18 -11.28
N HIS A 56 -11.82 6.05 -11.54
CA HIS A 56 -12.66 7.21 -11.87
C HIS A 56 -12.73 8.21 -10.72
N THR A 57 -12.73 7.73 -9.47
CA THR A 57 -12.72 8.54 -8.27
C THR A 57 -11.40 9.28 -8.07
N LEU A 58 -10.28 8.65 -8.41
CA LEU A 58 -8.93 9.22 -8.35
C LEU A 58 -8.67 10.23 -9.48
N GLU A 59 -8.99 9.87 -10.73
CA GLU A 59 -8.79 10.74 -11.89
C GLU A 59 -9.62 12.03 -11.81
N ARG A 60 -10.86 11.97 -11.30
CA ARG A 60 -11.68 13.18 -11.04
C ARG A 60 -11.06 14.14 -10.03
N ARG A 61 -10.16 13.65 -9.17
CA ARG A 61 -9.38 14.48 -8.24
C ARG A 61 -8.06 14.97 -8.86
N GLY A 62 -7.74 14.55 -10.08
CA GLY A 62 -6.47 14.91 -10.75
C GLY A 62 -5.29 14.05 -10.31
N ILE A 63 -5.54 12.85 -9.74
CA ILE A 63 -4.50 11.86 -9.48
C ILE A 63 -4.33 11.01 -10.75
N ASP A 64 -3.10 10.95 -11.26
CA ASP A 64 -2.76 10.14 -12.44
C ASP A 64 -2.68 8.66 -12.07
N VAL A 65 -3.54 7.83 -12.68
CA VAL A 65 -3.61 6.39 -12.42
C VAL A 65 -3.16 5.62 -13.65
N VAL A 66 -2.06 4.88 -13.51
CA VAL A 66 -1.51 4.04 -14.57
C VAL A 66 -1.94 2.60 -14.35
N LEU A 67 -2.74 2.09 -15.28
CA LEU A 67 -3.20 0.70 -15.28
C LEU A 67 -2.56 -0.06 -16.46
N PRO A 68 -2.27 -1.36 -16.31
CA PRO A 68 -1.85 -2.19 -17.42
C PRO A 68 -2.94 -2.24 -18.51
N PRO A 69 -2.58 -2.16 -19.81
CA PRO A 69 -3.55 -2.18 -20.90
C PRO A 69 -4.41 -3.45 -20.90
N VAL A 70 -5.70 -3.32 -21.24
CA VAL A 70 -6.68 -4.43 -21.19
C VAL A 70 -6.26 -5.67 -21.99
N ARG A 71 -5.59 -5.48 -23.13
CA ARG A 71 -5.05 -6.55 -23.99
C ARG A 71 -3.90 -7.36 -23.37
N TYR A 72 -3.31 -6.84 -22.32
CA TYR A 72 -2.14 -7.39 -21.63
C TYR A 72 -2.50 -8.01 -20.27
N MET A 73 -3.80 -8.14 -19.99
CA MET A 73 -4.36 -8.66 -18.74
C MET A 73 -4.26 -10.17 -18.55
N HIS A 74 -4.05 -10.92 -19.65
CA HIS A 74 -4.09 -12.39 -19.67
C HIS A 74 -2.85 -13.03 -20.29
N ALA A 75 -1.89 -12.22 -20.72
CA ALA A 75 -0.66 -12.72 -21.30
C ALA A 75 0.48 -12.54 -20.28
N ASP A 76 1.44 -13.46 -20.32
CA ASP A 76 2.66 -13.46 -19.50
C ASP A 76 3.58 -12.29 -19.90
N LEU A 77 3.12 -11.05 -19.70
CA LEU A 77 3.77 -9.85 -20.22
C LEU A 77 4.92 -9.36 -19.34
N PRO A 78 5.88 -8.64 -19.96
CA PRO A 78 6.80 -7.79 -19.22
C PRO A 78 6.01 -6.82 -18.35
N ILE A 79 6.19 -6.99 -17.04
CA ILE A 79 5.55 -6.28 -15.93
C ILE A 79 5.67 -4.75 -16.04
N LEU A 80 6.67 -4.27 -16.78
CA LEU A 80 7.00 -2.85 -16.93
C LEU A 80 6.52 -2.33 -18.28
N THR A 81 5.31 -1.78 -18.30
CA THR A 81 4.85 -1.04 -19.48
C THR A 81 5.69 0.23 -19.69
N PRO A 82 5.71 0.82 -20.91
CA PRO A 82 6.39 2.08 -21.15
C PRO A 82 5.93 3.22 -20.23
N GLU A 83 4.64 3.23 -19.85
CA GLU A 83 4.05 4.22 -18.94
C GLU A 83 4.63 4.09 -17.53
N VAL A 84 4.70 2.87 -16.99
CA VAL A 84 5.31 2.60 -15.67
C VAL A 84 6.79 2.94 -15.73
N SER A 85 7.51 2.53 -16.77
CA SER A 85 8.92 2.89 -16.95
C SER A 85 9.14 4.40 -17.08
N GLY A 86 8.19 5.14 -17.68
CA GLY A 86 8.17 6.60 -17.71
C GLY A 86 8.01 7.20 -16.32
N MET A 87 7.09 6.67 -15.50
CA MET A 87 6.89 7.08 -14.11
C MET A 87 8.14 6.92 -13.26
N LEU A 88 8.89 5.83 -13.44
CA LEU A 88 10.10 5.57 -12.66
C LEU A 88 11.29 6.44 -13.12
N ARG A 89 11.38 6.79 -14.41
CA ARG A 89 12.46 7.66 -14.91
C ARG A 89 12.28 9.13 -14.54
N ASP A 90 11.04 9.61 -14.46
CA ASP A 90 10.68 10.97 -14.07
C ASP A 90 9.64 10.93 -12.92
N PRO A 91 10.06 10.56 -11.69
CA PRO A 91 9.16 10.52 -10.55
C PRO A 91 8.76 11.94 -10.14
N LYS A 92 7.46 12.18 -9.99
CA LYS A 92 6.91 13.50 -9.62
C LYS A 92 6.24 13.44 -8.27
N GLY A 93 6.69 14.27 -7.33
CA GLY A 93 6.14 14.36 -5.98
C GLY A 93 6.17 13.00 -5.29
N LEU A 94 5.06 12.26 -5.37
CA LEU A 94 4.93 10.88 -4.95
C LEU A 94 4.51 9.97 -6.13
N THR A 95 5.36 9.00 -6.43
CA THR A 95 5.09 7.92 -7.39
C THR A 95 4.85 6.62 -6.61
N LEU A 96 3.59 6.20 -6.54
CA LEU A 96 3.14 5.00 -5.84
C LEU A 96 3.04 3.81 -6.78
N LEU A 97 3.53 2.66 -6.35
CA LEU A 97 3.35 1.37 -7.02
C LEU A 97 2.63 0.41 -6.07
N ASP A 98 1.43 -0.04 -6.44
CA ASP A 98 0.71 -1.11 -5.73
C ASP A 98 1.10 -2.45 -6.34
N VAL A 99 1.82 -3.29 -5.58
CA VAL A 99 2.33 -4.57 -6.07
C VAL A 99 1.64 -5.72 -5.36
N GLY A 100 1.26 -6.74 -6.15
CA GLY A 100 0.64 -7.98 -5.67
C GLY A 100 1.44 -8.67 -4.56
N GLY A 101 0.74 -9.46 -3.75
CA GLY A 101 1.29 -10.11 -2.56
C GLY A 101 1.70 -11.57 -2.71
N ASP A 102 1.68 -12.08 -3.94
CA ASP A 102 1.91 -13.47 -4.29
C ASP A 102 3.24 -13.65 -5.05
N ASP A 103 3.49 -14.87 -5.54
CA ASP A 103 4.69 -15.18 -6.32
C ASP A 103 4.80 -14.34 -7.61
N VAL A 104 3.68 -13.94 -8.21
CA VAL A 104 3.66 -13.04 -9.37
C VAL A 104 4.10 -11.65 -8.95
N GLY A 105 3.60 -11.14 -7.83
CA GLY A 105 4.04 -9.89 -7.23
C GLY A 105 5.53 -9.86 -6.91
N ALA A 106 6.11 -11.00 -6.50
CA ALA A 106 7.55 -11.09 -6.30
C ALA A 106 8.35 -10.98 -7.61
N THR A 107 7.86 -11.58 -8.70
CA THR A 107 8.43 -11.36 -10.05
C THR A 107 8.30 -9.90 -10.48
N VAL A 108 7.19 -9.25 -10.13
CA VAL A 108 6.98 -7.83 -10.43
C VAL A 108 8.03 -6.96 -9.75
N LEU A 109 8.28 -7.21 -8.46
CA LEU A 109 9.30 -6.50 -7.70
C LEU A 109 10.71 -6.75 -8.26
N ALA A 110 11.02 -7.96 -8.70
CA ALA A 110 12.32 -8.25 -9.32
C ALA A 110 12.55 -7.43 -10.60
N ALA A 111 11.53 -7.31 -11.46
CA ALA A 111 11.60 -6.46 -12.64
C ALA A 111 11.76 -4.97 -12.27
N LEU A 112 11.04 -4.52 -11.23
CA LEU A 112 11.18 -3.16 -10.70
C LEU A 112 12.59 -2.88 -10.17
N ALA A 113 13.22 -3.85 -9.51
CA ALA A 113 14.58 -3.71 -8.99
C ALA A 113 15.59 -3.35 -10.09
N ASP A 114 15.46 -3.98 -11.26
CA ASP A 114 16.31 -3.70 -12.42
C ASP A 114 16.02 -2.31 -13.00
N ALA A 115 14.75 -1.91 -13.08
CA ALA A 115 14.34 -0.59 -13.58
C ALA A 115 14.72 0.56 -12.65
N LEU A 116 14.80 0.29 -11.34
CA LEU A 116 15.14 1.25 -10.29
C LEU A 116 16.65 1.32 -10.01
N LYS A 117 17.48 0.63 -10.79
CA LYS A 117 18.92 0.61 -10.58
C LYS A 117 19.50 2.03 -10.59
N GLY A 118 20.11 2.43 -9.47
CA GLY A 118 20.67 3.77 -9.28
C GLY A 118 19.68 4.82 -8.78
N GLN A 119 18.43 4.45 -8.49
CA GLN A 119 17.43 5.29 -7.85
C GLN A 119 17.13 4.80 -6.43
N SER A 120 16.71 5.71 -5.55
CA SER A 120 16.19 5.34 -4.23
C SER A 120 14.68 5.13 -4.31
N ALA A 121 14.22 4.01 -3.74
CA ALA A 121 12.81 3.69 -3.58
C ALA A 121 12.55 3.26 -2.14
N GLN A 122 11.40 3.66 -1.61
CA GLN A 122 10.91 3.17 -0.32
C GLN A 122 10.02 1.95 -0.58
N VAL A 123 10.32 0.82 0.05
CA VAL A 123 9.52 -0.39 -0.06
C VAL A 123 8.83 -0.62 1.27
N LEU A 124 7.52 -0.39 1.30
CA LEU A 124 6.71 -0.43 2.52
C LEU A 124 5.88 -1.71 2.56
N GLN A 125 6.11 -2.53 3.59
CA GLN A 125 5.38 -3.77 3.81
C GLN A 125 4.13 -3.51 4.65
N VAL A 126 2.95 -3.73 4.06
CA VAL A 126 1.66 -3.68 4.74
C VAL A 126 1.40 -5.01 5.44
N ILE A 127 1.26 -4.96 6.76
CA ILE A 127 0.93 -6.11 7.61
C ILE A 127 -0.46 -5.95 8.19
N ASN A 128 -1.16 -7.07 8.36
CA ASN A 128 -2.45 -7.13 9.06
C ASN A 128 -2.45 -8.35 9.98
N PRO A 129 -2.49 -8.16 11.32
CA PRO A 129 -2.47 -9.28 12.27
C PRO A 129 -3.70 -10.20 12.20
N HIS A 130 -4.74 -9.80 11.46
CA HIS A 130 -5.95 -10.60 11.25
C HIS A 130 -5.95 -11.34 9.89
N ARG A 131 -4.77 -11.58 9.31
CA ARG A 131 -4.63 -12.34 8.06
C ARG A 131 -3.61 -13.47 8.24
N PRO A 132 -3.81 -14.60 7.56
CA PRO A 132 -2.83 -15.70 7.56
C PRO A 132 -1.43 -15.19 7.22
N TYR A 133 -0.42 -15.79 7.84
CA TYR A 133 1.01 -15.52 7.63
C TYR A 133 1.49 -14.15 8.14
N THR A 134 0.59 -13.24 8.52
CA THR A 134 0.93 -11.95 9.16
C THR A 134 0.32 -11.81 10.56
N ASP A 135 -0.23 -12.89 11.12
CA ASP A 135 -0.85 -13.01 12.44
C ASP A 135 0.18 -13.16 13.58
N THR A 136 1.43 -13.46 13.25
CA THR A 136 2.52 -13.59 14.22
C THR A 136 3.74 -12.77 13.82
N LEU A 137 4.60 -12.48 14.79
CA LEU A 137 5.88 -11.78 14.56
C LEU A 137 6.77 -12.56 13.57
N SER A 138 6.92 -13.87 13.79
CA SER A 138 7.69 -14.75 12.92
C SER A 138 7.09 -14.85 11.52
N GLY A 139 5.76 -14.88 11.39
CA GLY A 139 5.07 -14.83 10.10
C GLY A 139 5.40 -13.57 9.31
N CYS A 140 5.29 -12.39 9.96
CA CYS A 140 5.62 -11.11 9.32
C CYS A 140 7.07 -11.05 8.83
N LEU A 141 8.02 -11.48 9.68
CA LEU A 141 9.45 -11.51 9.36
C LEU A 141 9.78 -12.55 8.28
N GLY A 142 9.14 -13.71 8.30
CA GLY A 142 9.28 -14.74 7.28
C GLY A 142 8.77 -14.27 5.92
N MET A 143 7.60 -13.62 5.89
CA MET A 143 7.05 -13.02 4.67
C MET A 143 7.98 -11.94 4.12
N ARG A 144 8.52 -11.08 4.99
CA ARG A 144 9.54 -10.10 4.59
C ARG A 144 10.73 -10.78 3.93
N ALA A 145 11.34 -11.78 4.59
CA ALA A 145 12.52 -12.46 4.07
C ALA A 145 12.25 -13.10 2.70
N ALA A 146 11.05 -13.69 2.52
CA ALA A 146 10.64 -14.26 1.24
C ALA A 146 10.50 -13.19 0.14
N ILE A 147 9.90 -12.04 0.44
CA ILE A 147 9.79 -10.91 -0.51
C ILE A 147 11.19 -10.43 -0.88
N GLU A 148 12.05 -10.13 0.11
CA GLU A 148 13.39 -9.60 -0.12
C GLU A 148 14.26 -10.55 -0.96
N ALA A 149 14.17 -11.86 -0.70
CA ALA A 149 14.92 -12.88 -1.43
C ALA A 149 14.51 -12.97 -2.90
N LYS A 150 13.21 -12.93 -3.19
CA LYS A 150 12.70 -13.03 -4.58
C LYS A 150 12.83 -11.71 -5.34
N ALA A 151 12.52 -10.59 -4.69
CA ALA A 151 12.50 -9.26 -5.29
C ALA A 151 13.89 -8.65 -5.52
N ARG A 152 14.92 -9.12 -4.80
CA ARG A 152 16.24 -8.45 -4.74
C ARG A 152 16.16 -6.98 -4.30
N MET A 153 15.10 -6.62 -3.59
CA MET A 153 14.88 -5.31 -2.98
C MET A 153 14.69 -5.49 -1.48
N ARG A 154 15.23 -4.56 -0.69
CA ARG A 154 15.03 -4.56 0.76
C ARG A 154 13.76 -3.81 1.13
N ILE A 155 13.02 -4.33 2.11
CA ILE A 155 11.92 -3.61 2.73
C ILE A 155 12.52 -2.50 3.60
N THR A 156 12.00 -1.28 3.46
CA THR A 156 12.52 -0.09 4.13
C THR A 156 11.61 0.43 5.25
N GLY A 157 10.40 -0.10 5.38
CA GLY A 157 9.47 0.30 6.44
C GLY A 157 8.26 -0.63 6.55
N ILE A 158 7.62 -0.58 7.72
CA ILE A 158 6.40 -1.35 8.03
C ILE A 158 5.20 -0.41 8.03
N VAL A 159 4.07 -0.89 7.52
CA VAL A 159 2.76 -0.24 7.60
C VAL A 159 1.79 -1.15 8.33
N GLY A 160 1.26 -0.68 9.45
CA GLY A 160 0.27 -1.44 10.24
C GLY A 160 -1.13 -1.21 9.71
N ASN A 161 -1.78 -2.25 9.19
CA ASN A 161 -3.17 -2.20 8.71
C ASN A 161 -4.06 -3.21 9.44
N THR A 162 -4.45 -2.87 10.66
CA THR A 162 -5.28 -3.72 11.52
C THR A 162 -6.75 -3.59 11.17
N ASN A 163 -7.09 -4.14 10.02
CA ASN A 163 -8.41 -3.99 9.41
C ASN A 163 -9.19 -5.31 9.42
N LEU A 164 -10.39 -5.25 9.99
CA LEU A 164 -11.44 -6.28 9.96
C LEU A 164 -12.65 -5.83 9.11
N ILE A 165 -12.44 -4.88 8.20
CA ILE A 165 -13.48 -4.29 7.36
C ILE A 165 -14.51 -3.60 8.25
N ASP A 166 -15.75 -4.09 8.24
CA ASP A 166 -16.88 -3.49 8.95
C ASP A 166 -16.81 -3.74 10.48
N ASP A 167 -16.02 -4.74 10.91
CA ASP A 167 -15.89 -5.13 12.32
C ASP A 167 -14.68 -4.48 13.04
N THR A 168 -13.97 -3.56 12.37
CA THR A 168 -12.79 -2.90 12.97
C THR A 168 -13.21 -2.00 14.13
N THR A 169 -12.64 -2.22 15.32
CA THR A 169 -12.87 -1.37 16.50
C THR A 169 -11.66 -0.51 16.87
N ALA A 170 -11.86 0.51 17.71
CA ALA A 170 -10.77 1.31 18.26
C ALA A 170 -9.78 0.46 19.11
N ALA A 171 -10.27 -0.61 19.75
CA ALA A 171 -9.43 -1.53 20.51
C ALA A 171 -8.53 -2.37 19.60
N ASP A 172 -9.05 -2.80 18.44
CA ASP A 172 -8.26 -3.49 17.42
C ASP A 172 -7.15 -2.60 16.88
N ILE A 173 -7.46 -1.33 16.56
CA ILE A 173 -6.46 -0.35 16.09
C ILE A 173 -5.32 -0.19 17.10
N LEU A 174 -5.63 -0.05 18.40
CA LEU A 174 -4.62 0.11 19.44
C LEU A 174 -3.78 -1.15 19.64
N THR A 175 -4.42 -2.32 19.67
CA THR A 175 -3.74 -3.62 19.80
C THR A 175 -2.84 -3.89 18.60
N GLY A 176 -3.36 -3.61 17.40
CA GLY A 176 -2.68 -3.72 16.13
C GLY A 176 -1.49 -2.78 15.97
N TYR A 177 -1.60 -1.57 16.49
CA TYR A 177 -0.48 -0.63 16.59
C TYR A 177 0.64 -1.22 17.45
N GLY A 178 0.34 -1.73 18.64
CA GLY A 178 1.33 -2.37 19.51
C GLY A 178 1.99 -3.58 18.86
N PHE A 179 1.24 -4.39 18.10
CA PHE A 179 1.80 -5.49 17.30
C PHE A 179 2.74 -4.97 16.20
N SER A 180 2.30 -3.95 15.45
CA SER A 180 3.07 -3.37 14.34
C SER A 180 4.38 -2.73 14.81
N GLN A 181 4.38 -2.12 16.01
CA GLN A 181 5.60 -1.63 16.65
C GLN A 181 6.59 -2.77 16.92
N LYS A 182 6.14 -3.89 17.49
CA LYS A 182 6.99 -5.05 17.75
C LYS A 182 7.58 -5.64 16.47
N VAL A 183 6.78 -5.70 15.40
CA VAL A 183 7.26 -6.14 14.07
C VAL A 183 8.32 -5.20 13.53
N ALA A 184 8.08 -3.89 13.57
CA ALA A 184 9.03 -2.88 13.11
C ALA A 184 10.36 -2.92 13.90
N GLU A 185 10.27 -3.03 15.23
CA GLU A 185 11.43 -3.15 16.12
C GLU A 185 12.25 -4.42 15.82
N ALA A 186 11.60 -5.59 15.78
CA ALA A 186 12.27 -6.85 15.47
C ALA A 186 12.87 -6.87 14.06
N ALA A 187 12.26 -6.15 13.12
CA ALA A 187 12.75 -5.96 11.77
C ALA A 187 13.93 -4.98 11.68
N GLY A 188 14.16 -4.14 12.70
CA GLY A 188 15.09 -3.01 12.62
C GLY A 188 14.66 -1.96 11.60
N LEU A 189 13.36 -1.80 11.38
CA LEU A 189 12.77 -0.91 10.38
C LEU A 189 11.84 0.13 11.04
N PRO A 190 11.64 1.30 10.44
CA PRO A 190 10.65 2.25 10.93
C PRO A 190 9.23 1.72 10.73
N LEU A 191 8.37 1.94 11.72
CA LEU A 191 6.91 1.91 11.53
C LEU A 191 6.51 3.20 10.83
N ALA A 192 6.37 3.15 9.51
CA ALA A 192 6.16 4.32 8.66
C ALA A 192 4.85 5.03 9.00
N PHE A 193 3.78 4.25 9.18
CA PHE A 193 2.47 4.68 9.65
C PHE A 193 1.58 3.48 9.98
N ILE A 194 0.45 3.76 10.64
CA ILE A 194 -0.67 2.83 10.71
C ILE A 194 -1.88 3.37 9.97
N THR A 195 -2.88 2.54 9.77
CA THR A 195 -4.17 2.92 9.20
C THR A 195 -5.26 2.89 10.26
N ALA A 196 -6.31 3.66 10.04
CA ALA A 196 -7.56 3.55 10.78
C ALA A 196 -8.72 3.98 9.87
N PRO A 197 -9.92 3.38 9.97
CA PRO A 197 -11.11 3.92 9.31
C PRO A 197 -11.31 5.40 9.67
N ALA A 198 -11.64 6.23 8.68
CA ALA A 198 -11.74 7.68 8.86
C ALA A 198 -12.70 8.07 10.01
N ALA A 199 -13.77 7.29 10.21
CA ALA A 199 -14.74 7.47 11.28
C ALA A 199 -14.14 7.47 12.70
N PHE A 200 -13.01 6.79 12.92
CA PHE A 200 -12.35 6.71 14.23
C PHE A 200 -11.36 7.84 14.49
N LEU A 201 -11.01 8.68 13.50
CA LEU A 201 -9.96 9.69 13.67
C LEU A 201 -10.23 10.74 14.75
N ASN A 202 -11.51 11.02 15.03
CA ASN A 202 -11.92 11.98 16.06
C ASN A 202 -12.06 11.35 17.45
N THR A 203 -12.21 10.03 17.53
CA THR A 203 -12.39 9.29 18.79
C THR A 203 -11.10 8.65 19.30
N LEU A 204 -10.11 8.43 18.41
CA LEU A 204 -8.82 7.88 18.78
C LEU A 204 -8.00 8.92 19.56
N ASP A 205 -7.47 8.50 20.71
CA ASP A 205 -6.47 9.28 21.44
C ASP A 205 -5.14 9.25 20.69
N LYS A 206 -4.89 10.31 19.92
CA LYS A 206 -3.70 10.45 19.06
C LYS A 206 -2.39 10.44 19.85
N ASN A 207 -2.41 10.72 21.17
CA ASN A 207 -1.21 10.70 22.01
C ASN A 207 -0.67 9.28 22.24
N LYS A 208 -1.50 8.25 22.01
CA LYS A 208 -1.07 6.84 22.12
C LYS A 208 -0.22 6.38 20.94
N PHE A 209 -0.16 7.16 19.86
CA PHE A 209 0.51 6.79 18.62
C PHE A 209 1.76 7.64 18.39
N GLN A 210 2.89 6.98 18.17
CA GLN A 210 4.20 7.59 17.87
C GLN A 210 4.54 7.51 16.38
N CYS A 211 3.54 7.27 15.53
CA CYS A 211 3.67 7.32 14.08
C CYS A 211 2.44 8.02 13.48
N PRO A 212 2.50 8.44 12.21
CA PRO A 212 1.33 8.96 11.50
C PRO A 212 0.21 7.92 11.40
N ILE A 213 -1.04 8.40 11.33
CA ILE A 213 -2.21 7.59 11.04
C ILE A 213 -2.75 8.02 9.67
N LEU A 214 -2.85 7.07 8.74
CA LEU A 214 -3.51 7.25 7.46
C LEU A 214 -5.02 6.95 7.62
N PRO A 215 -5.92 7.94 7.45
CA PRO A 215 -7.35 7.65 7.35
C PRO A 215 -7.63 6.74 6.16
N ILE A 216 -8.51 5.76 6.37
CA ILE A 216 -9.04 4.91 5.31
C ILE A 216 -10.51 5.27 5.08
N HIS A 217 -10.80 5.77 3.88
CA HIS A 217 -12.12 5.85 3.29
C HIS A 217 -12.28 4.68 2.33
N ARG A 218 -13.14 3.72 2.66
CA ARG A 218 -13.20 2.44 1.96
C ARG A 218 -13.67 2.60 0.51
N GLN A 219 -12.77 2.36 -0.45
CA GLN A 219 -13.07 2.44 -1.88
C GLN A 219 -13.36 1.08 -2.51
N LEU A 220 -12.68 0.03 -2.05
CA LEU A 220 -12.82 -1.32 -2.57
C LEU A 220 -13.96 -2.03 -1.84
N VAL A 221 -15.14 -2.00 -2.45
CA VAL A 221 -16.39 -2.52 -1.87
C VAL A 221 -17.03 -3.53 -2.81
N PRO A 222 -17.76 -4.52 -2.29
CA PRO A 222 -18.59 -5.39 -3.12
C PRO A 222 -19.60 -4.58 -3.95
N PRO A 223 -20.10 -5.11 -5.09
CA PRO A 223 -20.93 -4.36 -6.04
C PRO A 223 -22.27 -3.87 -5.49
N TRP A 224 -22.72 -4.38 -4.34
CA TRP A 224 -23.93 -3.95 -3.64
C TRP A 224 -23.70 -2.89 -2.55
N LYS A 225 -22.45 -2.45 -2.32
CA LYS A 225 -22.09 -1.37 -1.41
C LYS A 225 -21.58 -0.17 -2.20
N HIS A 226 -21.70 1.03 -1.64
CA HIS A 226 -21.13 2.24 -2.21
C HIS A 226 -19.77 2.55 -1.59
N PRO A 227 -18.76 2.93 -2.40
CA PRO A 227 -17.51 3.49 -1.88
C PRO A 227 -17.77 4.71 -1.00
N GLU A 228 -16.99 4.86 0.05
CA GLU A 228 -17.04 6.06 0.90
C GLU A 228 -16.56 7.28 0.11
N ALA A 229 -17.18 8.43 0.34
CA ALA A 229 -16.66 9.67 -0.23
C ALA A 229 -15.35 10.05 0.48
N PHE A 230 -14.32 10.43 -0.29
CA PHE A 230 -13.23 11.19 0.30
C PHE A 230 -13.71 12.62 0.58
N ASP A 231 -13.27 13.16 1.71
CA ASP A 231 -13.47 14.55 2.07
C ASP A 231 -12.93 15.49 0.97
N ALA A 232 -13.59 16.64 0.81
CA ALA A 232 -13.31 17.63 -0.23
C ALA A 232 -12.07 18.49 0.07
#